data_AF-A0A9D4ICN6-F1
#
_entry.id   AF-A0A9D4ICN6-F1
#
_cell.length_a   1.000
_cell.length_b   1.000
_cell.length_c   1.000
_cell.angle_alpha   90.00
_cell.angle_beta   90.00
_cell.angle_gamma   90.00
#
_symmetry.space_group_name_H-M   'P 1'
#
loop_
_entity.id
_entity.type
_entity.pdbx_description
1 polymer ?
#
loop_
_entity_poly.entity_id
_entity_poly.type
_entity_poly.pdbx_seq_one_letter_code
_entity_poly.pdbx_strand_id
1 'polypeptide(L)'
;MEIRNTGLTGAMLNGDSRDVTITQCMIHDVGGGIFLSGGKRALLESSGAVIENNEIYDYSRIGAVGYHAMALYGVGHLIRHNTIYNGQYTGIWYMGNDIVMEYNHVHHTCVNASDCGALHTAREYNPLQPREGHT
;
A
#
# COMPACT_ATOMS: atom_id res chain seq x y z
N MET A 1 13.69 -10.45 -5.64
CA MET A 1 13.17 -10.78 -7.00
C MET A 1 13.04 -9.50 -7.80
N GLU A 2 12.97 -9.54 -9.14
CA GLU A 2 12.70 -8.37 -9.97
C GLU A 2 11.40 -8.57 -10.76
N ILE A 3 10.52 -7.56 -10.76
CA ILE A 3 9.26 -7.53 -11.52
C ILE A 3 9.24 -6.24 -12.35
N ARG A 4 9.11 -6.37 -13.67
CA ARG A 4 9.11 -5.19 -14.55
C ARG A 4 8.26 -5.35 -15.81
N ASN A 5 7.96 -4.22 -16.45
CA ASN A 5 7.22 -4.14 -17.72
C ASN A 5 5.81 -4.75 -17.66
N THR A 6 5.09 -4.54 -16.55
CA THR A 6 3.73 -5.05 -16.37
C THR A 6 2.69 -3.99 -16.74
N GLY A 7 1.64 -4.43 -17.44
CA GLY A 7 0.52 -3.57 -17.85
C GLY A 7 -0.35 -3.08 -16.68
N LEU A 8 -0.34 -3.82 -15.58
CA LEU A 8 -1.15 -3.61 -14.37
C LEU A 8 -0.23 -3.71 -13.13
N THR A 9 -0.78 -4.08 -11.99
CA THR A 9 -0.05 -4.31 -10.74
C THR A 9 0.97 -5.46 -10.88
N GLY A 10 2.21 -5.24 -10.44
CA GLY A 10 3.30 -6.21 -10.52
C GLY A 10 3.11 -7.43 -9.60
N ALA A 11 2.77 -7.20 -8.33
CA ALA A 11 2.45 -8.26 -7.37
C ALA A 11 1.04 -8.06 -6.79
N MET A 12 0.15 -9.04 -6.94
CA MET A 12 -1.24 -8.93 -6.49
C MET A 12 -1.62 -10.11 -5.61
N LEU A 13 -2.00 -9.81 -4.36
CA LEU A 13 -2.54 -10.75 -3.40
C LEU A 13 -3.89 -10.24 -2.93
N ASN A 14 -4.95 -10.93 -3.33
CA ASN A 14 -6.33 -10.51 -3.13
C ASN A 14 -7.11 -11.53 -2.29
N GLY A 15 -8.06 -11.04 -1.50
CA GLY A 15 -8.80 -11.82 -0.52
C GLY A 15 -8.18 -11.75 0.88
N ASP A 16 -8.25 -12.86 1.61
CA ASP A 16 -7.80 -12.99 2.99
C ASP A 16 -6.37 -13.54 3.04
N SER A 17 -5.42 -12.82 2.41
CA SER A 17 -4.01 -13.21 2.39
C SER A 17 -3.44 -13.14 3.81
N ARG A 18 -2.85 -14.25 4.28
CA ARG A 18 -2.27 -14.35 5.63
C ARG A 18 -0.81 -14.77 5.59
N ASP A 19 -0.05 -14.27 6.56
CA ASP A 19 1.34 -14.60 6.84
C ASP A 19 2.23 -14.46 5.59
N VAL A 20 1.95 -13.44 4.78
CA VAL A 20 2.68 -13.14 3.55
C VAL A 20 3.82 -12.19 3.86
N THR A 21 5.03 -12.52 3.39
CA THR A 21 6.15 -11.58 3.35
C THR A 21 6.56 -11.27 1.91
N ILE A 22 6.60 -9.98 1.56
CA ILE A 22 7.20 -9.49 0.31
C ILE A 22 8.46 -8.72 0.69
N THR A 23 9.61 -9.26 0.33
CA THR A 23 10.90 -8.68 0.75
C THR A 23 11.96 -8.78 -0.34
N GLN A 24 12.87 -7.81 -0.34
CA GLN A 24 14.04 -7.76 -1.24
C GLN A 24 13.62 -7.84 -2.72
N CYS A 25 12.54 -7.15 -3.08
CA CYS A 25 12.08 -7.02 -4.45
C CYS A 25 12.40 -5.66 -5.06
N MET A 26 12.72 -5.66 -6.36
CA MET A 26 12.73 -4.47 -7.21
C MET A 26 11.51 -4.53 -8.13
N ILE A 27 10.65 -3.53 -8.09
CA ILE A 27 9.42 -3.47 -8.88
C ILE A 27 9.38 -2.15 -9.64
N HIS A 28 9.46 -2.20 -10.97
CA HIS A 28 9.56 -0.99 -11.77
C HIS A 28 9.02 -1.14 -13.19
N ASP A 29 8.85 -0.01 -13.90
CA ASP A 29 8.26 -0.02 -15.24
C ASP A 29 6.84 -0.65 -15.25
N VAL A 30 6.07 -0.43 -14.19
CA VAL A 30 4.78 -1.11 -13.95
C VAL A 30 3.58 -0.17 -14.04
N GLY A 31 2.40 -0.76 -14.22
CA GLY A 31 1.13 -0.10 -13.91
C GLY A 31 1.09 0.30 -12.44
N GLY A 32 1.01 -0.67 -11.53
CA GLY A 32 1.13 -0.48 -10.08
C GLY A 32 2.16 -1.43 -9.46
N GLY A 33 2.64 -1.17 -8.25
CA GLY A 33 3.68 -2.01 -7.64
C GLY A 33 3.09 -3.26 -6.96
N ILE A 34 2.65 -3.09 -5.72
CA ILE A 34 2.09 -4.16 -4.87
C ILE A 34 0.64 -3.86 -4.54
N PHE A 35 -0.23 -4.85 -4.71
CA PHE A 35 -1.56 -4.88 -4.10
C PHE A 35 -1.60 -6.01 -3.07
N LEU A 36 -2.01 -5.70 -1.85
CA LEU A 36 -2.19 -6.70 -0.81
C LEU A 36 -3.48 -6.41 -0.02
N SER A 37 -4.36 -7.41 0.01
CA SER A 37 -5.45 -7.47 0.98
C SER A 37 -5.31 -8.69 1.90
N GLY A 38 -5.62 -8.52 3.19
CA GLY A 38 -5.53 -9.62 4.15
C GLY A 38 -6.06 -9.29 5.54
N GLY A 39 -6.43 -10.32 6.30
CA GLY A 39 -7.03 -10.16 7.63
C GLY A 39 -8.53 -9.90 7.58
N LYS A 40 -9.21 -10.05 8.72
CA LYS A 40 -10.66 -9.86 8.82
C LYS A 40 -10.98 -8.65 9.68
N ARG A 41 -11.29 -7.54 9.01
CA ARG A 41 -11.59 -6.25 9.65
C ARG A 41 -12.73 -6.28 10.66
N ALA A 42 -13.80 -7.02 10.35
CA ALA A 42 -14.94 -7.17 11.26
C ALA A 42 -14.59 -7.85 12.60
N LEU A 43 -13.52 -8.64 12.61
CA LEU A 43 -13.06 -9.39 13.78
C LEU A 43 -11.72 -8.88 14.34
N LEU A 44 -11.15 -7.82 13.74
CA LEU A 44 -9.78 -7.35 14.00
C LEU A 44 -8.73 -8.47 13.92
N GLU A 45 -8.96 -9.48 13.09
CA GLU A 45 -8.00 -10.55 12.88
C GLU A 45 -6.89 -10.04 11.94
N SER A 46 -5.67 -9.96 12.47
CA SER A 46 -4.48 -9.61 11.72
C SER A 46 -4.24 -10.56 10.55
N SER A 47 -3.71 -10.00 9.45
CA SER A 47 -3.18 -10.76 8.32
C SER A 47 -1.78 -11.34 8.61
N GLY A 48 -1.00 -10.71 9.49
CA GLY A 48 0.42 -11.01 9.65
C GLY A 48 1.30 -10.63 8.44
N ALA A 49 0.80 -9.79 7.53
CA ALA A 49 1.51 -9.45 6.31
C ALA A 49 2.68 -8.49 6.56
N VAL A 50 3.82 -8.76 5.92
CA VAL A 50 5.03 -7.93 6.00
C VAL A 50 5.46 -7.53 4.58
N ILE A 51 5.65 -6.23 4.36
CA ILE A 51 6.27 -5.71 3.14
C ILE A 51 7.51 -4.92 3.56
N GLU A 52 8.69 -5.46 3.29
CA GLU A 52 9.93 -4.86 3.79
C GLU A 52 11.10 -4.88 2.80
N ASN A 53 12.00 -3.90 2.88
CA ASN A 53 13.23 -3.86 2.08
C ASN A 53 12.99 -4.00 0.57
N ASN A 54 11.90 -3.42 0.05
CA ASN A 54 11.61 -3.39 -1.38
C ASN A 54 11.94 -2.02 -1.98
N GLU A 55 12.26 -2.01 -3.26
CA GLU A 55 12.45 -0.81 -4.06
C GLU A 55 11.37 -0.77 -5.16
N ILE A 56 10.53 0.27 -5.16
CA ILE A 56 9.43 0.42 -6.13
C ILE A 56 9.55 1.77 -6.81
N TYR A 57 9.69 1.77 -8.14
CA TYR A 57 9.83 3.01 -8.91
C TYR A 57 9.19 2.93 -10.29
N ASP A 58 9.09 4.05 -11.00
CA ASP A 58 8.55 4.12 -12.36
C ASP A 58 7.18 3.42 -12.46
N TYR A 59 6.30 3.75 -11.52
CA TYR A 59 4.94 3.22 -11.42
C TYR A 59 3.90 4.25 -11.90
N SER A 60 2.66 3.80 -12.08
CA SER A 60 1.55 4.57 -12.67
C SER A 60 1.80 4.98 -14.13
N ARG A 61 2.56 4.19 -14.89
CA ARG A 61 2.97 4.56 -16.26
C ARG A 61 1.85 4.51 -17.30
N ILE A 62 0.91 3.59 -17.12
CA ILE A 62 -0.17 3.32 -18.10
C ILE A 62 -1.44 4.11 -17.74
N GLY A 63 -1.65 4.39 -16.46
CA GLY A 63 -2.73 5.25 -15.98
C GLY A 63 -2.24 6.06 -14.79
N ALA A 64 -2.37 7.40 -14.89
CA ALA A 64 -1.91 8.31 -13.84
C ALA A 64 -2.73 8.21 -12.55
N VAL A 65 -3.96 7.68 -12.59
CA VAL A 65 -4.86 7.54 -11.43
C VAL A 65 -5.30 6.09 -11.28
N GLY A 66 -5.29 5.59 -10.04
CA GLY A 66 -5.74 4.23 -9.70
C GLY A 66 -4.63 3.19 -9.58
N TYR A 67 -3.41 3.53 -9.97
CA TYR A 67 -2.24 2.67 -9.81
C TYR A 67 -1.25 3.25 -8.81
N HIS A 68 -1.15 2.65 -7.64
CA HIS A 68 -0.25 3.05 -6.56
C HIS A 68 1.06 2.26 -6.60
N ALA A 69 2.12 2.74 -5.94
CA ALA A 69 3.30 1.90 -5.71
C ALA A 69 2.93 0.74 -4.77
N MET A 70 2.16 1.03 -3.73
CA MET A 70 1.55 0.04 -2.84
C MET A 70 0.08 0.39 -2.59
N ALA A 71 -0.80 -0.59 -2.72
CA ALA A 71 -2.21 -0.50 -2.37
C ALA A 71 -2.52 -1.58 -1.33
N LEU A 72 -2.84 -1.16 -0.10
CA LEU A 72 -2.92 -2.03 1.07
C LEU A 72 -4.31 -2.00 1.69
N TYR A 73 -4.90 -3.17 1.92
CA TYR A 73 -6.22 -3.29 2.54
C TYR A 73 -6.24 -4.33 3.65
N GLY A 74 -6.83 -4.02 4.80
CA GLY A 74 -7.13 -5.03 5.83
C GLY A 74 -6.58 -4.72 7.23
N VAL A 75 -6.03 -5.73 7.93
CA VAL A 75 -5.65 -5.59 9.34
C VAL A 75 -4.25 -6.13 9.59
N GLY A 76 -3.45 -5.42 10.40
CA GLY A 76 -2.21 -5.96 10.97
C GLY A 76 -1.05 -6.09 9.98
N HIS A 77 -0.97 -5.19 9.00
CA HIS A 77 0.14 -5.15 8.04
C HIS A 77 1.34 -4.38 8.61
N LEU A 78 2.55 -4.90 8.40
CA LEU A 78 3.81 -4.20 8.71
C LEU A 78 4.53 -3.81 7.42
N ILE A 79 4.66 -2.51 7.18
CA ILE A 79 5.27 -1.95 5.99
C ILE A 79 6.51 -1.16 6.41
N ARG A 80 7.71 -1.67 6.11
CA ARG A 80 8.93 -1.02 6.62
C ARG A 80 10.14 -1.05 5.69
N HIS A 81 11.02 -0.06 5.83
CA HIS A 81 12.29 -0.02 5.10
C HIS A 81 12.15 -0.13 3.56
N ASN A 82 11.01 0.26 3.00
CA ASN A 82 10.83 0.28 1.55
C ASN A 82 11.23 1.64 0.99
N THR A 83 11.78 1.65 -0.22
CA THR A 83 12.11 2.86 -0.98
C THR A 83 11.16 2.98 -2.16
N ILE A 84 10.44 4.09 -2.26
CA ILE A 84 9.41 4.32 -3.29
C ILE A 84 9.65 5.67 -3.97
N TYR A 85 9.78 5.68 -5.30
CA TYR A 85 10.08 6.92 -6.02
C TYR A 85 9.69 6.95 -7.48
N ASN A 86 9.84 8.12 -8.11
CA ASN A 86 9.56 8.38 -9.53
C ASN A 86 8.19 7.89 -10.00
N GLY A 87 7.16 8.22 -9.22
CA GLY A 87 5.79 7.78 -9.44
C GLY A 87 4.88 8.88 -9.92
N GLN A 88 4.02 8.60 -10.90
CA GLN A 88 3.04 9.60 -11.35
C GLN A 88 1.89 9.81 -10.35
N TYR A 89 1.57 8.80 -9.53
CA TYR A 89 0.50 8.83 -8.53
C TYR A 89 1.01 8.62 -7.09
N THR A 90 0.08 8.37 -6.17
CA THR A 90 0.32 8.06 -4.75
C THR A 90 1.34 6.93 -4.57
N GLY A 91 2.28 7.11 -3.63
CA GLY A 91 3.23 6.09 -3.22
C GLY A 91 2.53 4.92 -2.52
N ILE A 92 2.17 5.11 -1.26
CA ILE A 92 1.45 4.10 -0.47
C ILE A 92 0.02 4.58 -0.25
N TRP A 93 -0.93 3.81 -0.78
CA TRP A 93 -2.34 3.93 -0.45
C TRP A 93 -2.75 2.82 0.50
N TYR A 94 -3.52 3.16 1.54
CA TYR A 94 -3.97 2.17 2.51
C TYR A 94 -5.35 2.45 3.10
N MET A 95 -6.03 1.36 3.48
CA MET A 95 -7.29 1.37 4.21
C MET A 95 -7.38 0.13 5.13
N GLY A 96 -7.59 0.32 6.42
CA GLY A 96 -7.51 -0.79 7.37
C GLY A 96 -7.22 -0.39 8.82
N ASN A 97 -7.03 -1.40 9.67
CA ASN A 97 -6.69 -1.25 11.08
C ASN A 97 -5.30 -1.82 11.37
N ASP A 98 -4.64 -1.32 12.41
CA ASP A 98 -3.37 -1.87 12.91
C ASP A 98 -2.28 -2.00 11.83
N ILE A 99 -2.28 -1.06 10.87
CA ILE A 99 -1.24 -0.99 9.83
C ILE A 99 -0.10 -0.14 10.36
N VAL A 100 1.09 -0.74 10.47
CA VAL A 100 2.31 -0.06 10.87
C VAL A 100 3.11 0.30 9.63
N MET A 101 3.42 1.58 9.46
CA MET A 101 4.31 2.08 8.40
C MET A 101 5.49 2.79 9.02
N GLU A 102 6.67 2.18 9.00
CA GLU A 102 7.87 2.71 9.66
C GLU A 102 9.10 2.65 8.75
N TYR A 103 9.99 3.63 8.85
CA TYR A 103 11.25 3.66 8.10
C TYR A 103 11.15 3.53 6.57
N ASN A 104 9.98 3.79 5.97
CA ASN A 104 9.84 3.85 4.52
C ASN A 104 10.34 5.20 4.01
N HIS A 105 11.05 5.20 2.87
CA HIS A 105 11.49 6.39 2.20
C HIS A 105 10.67 6.58 0.91
N VAL A 106 9.72 7.51 0.94
CA VAL A 106 8.84 7.81 -0.19
C VAL A 106 9.09 9.22 -0.66
N HIS A 107 9.55 9.37 -1.90
CA HIS A 107 9.93 10.67 -2.44
C HIS A 107 9.69 10.76 -3.95
N HIS A 108 9.56 11.97 -4.50
CA HIS A 108 9.36 12.15 -5.95
C HIS A 108 8.17 11.32 -6.48
N THR A 109 7.07 11.34 -5.73
CA THR A 109 5.77 10.75 -6.10
C THR A 109 4.81 11.86 -6.53
N CYS A 110 3.60 11.51 -6.98
CA CYS A 110 2.57 12.52 -7.34
C CYS A 110 2.98 13.49 -8.44
N VAL A 111 3.85 13.07 -9.37
CA VAL A 111 4.42 13.99 -10.36
C VAL A 111 3.39 14.48 -11.38
N ASN A 112 2.31 13.72 -11.63
CA ASN A 112 1.33 14.02 -12.68
C ASN A 112 -0.12 13.86 -12.24
N ALA A 113 -0.39 13.97 -10.94
CA ALA A 113 -1.73 13.80 -10.38
C ALA A 113 -1.96 14.70 -9.16
N SER A 114 -3.23 15.07 -8.95
CA SER A 114 -3.71 15.73 -7.74
C SER A 114 -4.47 14.74 -6.86
N ASP A 115 -4.77 15.11 -5.61
CA ASP A 115 -5.46 14.24 -4.63
C ASP A 115 -4.70 12.93 -4.39
N CYS A 116 -3.39 13.08 -4.14
CA CYS A 116 -2.47 11.98 -3.95
C CYS A 116 -1.44 12.37 -2.87
N GLY A 117 -0.69 11.40 -2.38
CA GLY A 117 0.37 11.66 -1.40
C GLY A 117 1.46 10.60 -1.41
N ALA A 118 2.56 10.89 -0.73
CA ALA A 118 3.57 9.88 -0.41
C ALA A 118 2.93 8.72 0.38
N LEU A 119 2.17 9.08 1.41
CA LEU A 119 1.21 8.23 2.09
C LEU A 119 -0.17 8.85 1.89
N HIS A 120 -1.15 8.04 1.51
CA HIS A 120 -2.51 8.49 1.32
C HIS A 120 -3.49 7.46 1.89
N THR A 121 -4.43 7.96 2.68
CA THR A 121 -5.58 7.21 3.14
C THR A 121 -6.80 8.06 2.89
N ALA A 122 -7.90 7.42 2.51
CA ALA A 122 -9.14 8.13 2.25
C ALA A 122 -10.33 7.29 2.72
N ARG A 123 -11.37 8.02 3.14
CA ARG A 123 -12.70 7.52 3.43
C ARG A 123 -12.75 6.24 4.25
N GLU A 124 -12.59 6.39 5.57
CA GLU A 124 -13.33 5.53 6.48
C GLU A 124 -13.55 6.20 7.85
N TYR A 125 -14.78 6.65 8.10
CA TYR A 125 -15.26 6.99 9.44
C TYR A 125 -16.09 5.81 9.92
N ASN A 126 -15.59 5.05 10.90
CA ASN A 126 -16.35 4.00 11.55
C ASN A 126 -17.00 4.55 12.83
N PRO A 127 -18.31 4.83 12.86
CA PRO A 127 -19.01 5.32 14.06
C PRO A 127 -19.10 4.30 15.20
N LEU A 128 -18.56 3.07 15.03
CA LEU A 128 -18.65 1.99 16.02
C LEU A 128 -17.52 1.97 17.05
N GLN A 129 -16.65 3.00 17.11
CA GLN A 129 -15.92 3.23 18.36
C GLN A 129 -16.91 3.85 19.37
N PRO A 130 -17.14 3.24 20.55
CA PRO A 130 -18.05 3.80 21.53
C PRO A 130 -17.59 5.21 21.86
N ARG A 131 -18.45 6.20 21.59
CA ARG A 131 -18.28 7.54 22.13
C ARG A 131 -18.47 7.41 23.62
N GLU A 132 -17.38 7.31 24.38
CA GLU A 132 -17.47 7.64 25.80
C GLU A 132 -17.91 9.09 25.88
N GLY A 133 -19.14 9.27 26.34
CA GLY A 133 -19.78 10.56 26.43
C GLY A 133 -19.02 11.44 27.41
N HIS A 134 -18.41 12.49 26.90
CA HIS A 134 -18.14 13.68 27.70
C HIS A 134 -18.91 14.83 27.05
N THR A 135 -19.88 15.32 27.83
CA THR A 135 -20.66 16.54 27.65
C THR A 135 -19.78 17.77 27.51
#